data_AF-C3N2H8-F1
#
_entry.id   AF-C3N2H8-F1
#
_cell.length_a   1.000
_cell.length_b   1.000
_cell.length_c   1.000
_cell.angle_alpha   90.00
_cell.angle_beta   90.00
_cell.angle_gamma   90.00
#
_symmetry.space_group_name_H-M   'P 1'
#
loop_
_entity.id
_entity.type
_entity.pdbx_description
1 polymer ?
#
loop_
_entity_poly.entity_id
_entity_poly.type
_entity_poly.pdbx_seq_one_letter_code
_entity_poly.pdbx_strand_id
1 'polypeptide(L)'
;MKKSNAKTIYATSAKYSQITLEHIEQNRIESYTPFFKIDTKIDKWEKAIKAVEVIVSQLEKEGVEKSVYLLWSGKGIHVRINENAIPKDFGPLTAAHAIVQYVLREVRDEIIKIGDVKVDELIDPKRVFTVPLSPHKELDYVTVCFSPDKLSKFSLDWANPDSFIHEERVYERYEKDEAKELIERALMEYKPSHEGVKPKKEETAEGKIVRFQVMDILEAARYYVLYGDLDKAKSFGLNRAIFYAWAKYYGREYVPKGSKTGILPEIKKSEDKISTEVTGESVYQDVKTGYYIIGDKPQIPEDYDKEIKNK
;
A
#
# COMPACT_ATOMS: atom_id res chain seq x y z
N MET A 1 11.81 5.97 34.65
CA MET A 1 11.18 5.75 33.32
C MET A 1 10.11 4.68 33.45
N LYS A 2 8.87 4.92 33.01
CA LYS A 2 7.87 3.83 32.90
C LYS A 2 8.35 2.85 31.82
N LYS A 3 8.47 1.56 32.15
CA LYS A 3 8.70 0.52 31.13
C LYS A 3 7.49 0.52 30.19
N SER A 4 7.74 0.85 28.93
CA SER A 4 6.74 0.77 27.86
C SER A 4 6.73 -0.66 27.32
N ASN A 5 5.55 -1.25 27.12
CA ASN A 5 5.38 -2.54 26.44
C ASN A 5 5.32 -2.38 24.91
N ALA A 6 5.88 -1.29 24.36
CA ALA A 6 5.89 -1.05 22.93
C ALA A 6 6.70 -2.15 22.22
N LYS A 7 6.03 -2.94 21.38
CA LYS A 7 6.66 -4.03 20.62
C LYS A 7 7.42 -3.51 19.39
N THR A 8 6.94 -2.43 18.77
CA THR A 8 7.57 -1.83 17.59
C THR A 8 7.57 -0.31 17.72
N ILE A 9 8.68 0.30 17.33
CA ILE A 9 8.92 1.74 17.39
C ILE A 9 9.00 2.27 15.96
N TYR A 10 8.39 3.43 15.74
CA TYR A 10 8.36 4.10 14.45
C TYR A 10 8.88 5.54 14.62
N ALA A 11 9.48 6.08 13.56
CA ALA A 11 9.88 7.47 13.46
C ALA A 11 9.35 8.07 12.15
N THR A 12 9.18 9.38 12.15
CA THR A 12 8.83 10.15 10.95
C THR A 12 9.94 10.04 9.90
N SER A 13 9.53 9.98 8.63
CA SER A 13 10.45 10.03 7.47
C SER A 13 10.85 11.46 7.11
N ALA A 14 10.10 12.43 7.61
CA ALA A 14 10.40 13.85 7.55
C ALA A 14 11.11 14.32 8.82
N LYS A 15 12.06 15.23 8.68
CA LYS A 15 12.64 16.00 9.79
C LYS A 15 11.99 17.37 9.87
N TYR A 16 11.79 17.82 11.10
CA TYR A 16 11.22 19.12 11.43
C TYR A 16 12.17 19.80 12.43
N SER A 17 12.27 21.13 12.35
CA SER A 17 12.98 21.94 13.36
C SER A 17 12.38 21.72 14.75
N GLN A 18 11.06 21.54 14.79
CA GLN A 18 10.28 21.32 16.00
C GLN A 18 9.10 20.40 15.69
N ILE A 19 8.89 19.39 16.53
CA ILE A 19 7.76 18.45 16.41
C ILE A 19 6.58 19.02 17.21
N THR A 20 5.79 19.90 16.58
CA THR A 20 4.50 20.38 17.10
C THR A 20 3.38 20.05 16.13
N LEU A 21 2.13 20.01 16.63
CA LEU A 21 0.94 19.81 15.79
C LEU A 21 0.90 20.82 14.63
N GLU A 22 1.19 22.09 14.91
CA GLU A 22 1.24 23.15 13.90
C GLU A 22 2.26 22.84 12.79
N HIS A 23 3.50 22.44 13.14
CA HIS A 23 4.54 22.13 12.16
C HIS A 23 4.16 20.92 11.28
N ILE A 24 3.50 19.93 11.88
CA ILE A 24 3.02 18.73 11.18
C ILE A 24 1.84 19.08 10.26
N GLU A 25 0.89 19.90 10.71
CA GLU A 25 -0.29 20.30 9.92
C GLU A 25 0.08 21.21 8.75
N GLN A 26 1.06 22.09 8.94
CA GLN A 26 1.54 23.01 7.90
C GLN A 26 2.64 22.41 7.01
N ASN A 27 3.00 21.13 7.22
CA ASN A 27 4.08 20.45 6.48
C ASN A 27 5.39 21.25 6.46
N ARG A 28 5.80 21.84 7.60
CA ARG A 28 7.08 22.57 7.74
C ARG A 28 8.27 21.60 7.82
N ILE A 29 8.48 20.85 6.74
CA ILE A 29 9.50 19.82 6.61
C ILE A 29 10.84 20.47 6.24
N GLU A 30 11.87 20.20 7.04
CA GLU A 30 13.24 20.69 6.76
C GLU A 30 14.02 19.77 5.81
N SER A 31 13.82 18.46 5.97
CA SER A 31 14.43 17.44 5.12
C SER A 31 13.57 16.18 5.15
N TYR A 32 13.69 15.33 4.12
CA TYR A 32 12.88 14.12 3.98
C TYR A 32 13.77 12.99 3.47
N THR A 33 13.77 11.84 4.13
CA THR A 33 14.55 10.67 3.71
C THR A 33 13.84 9.98 2.53
N PRO A 34 14.36 10.02 1.29
CA PRO A 34 13.80 9.23 0.20
C PRO A 34 14.01 7.75 0.48
N PHE A 35 12.99 6.94 0.21
CA PHE A 35 13.09 5.50 0.41
C PHE A 35 12.24 4.70 -0.56
N PHE A 36 12.72 3.50 -0.85
CA PHE A 36 12.05 2.48 -1.65
C PHE A 36 11.67 1.34 -0.72
N LYS A 37 10.36 1.09 -0.55
CA LYS A 37 9.89 0.01 0.32
C LYS A 37 9.66 -1.25 -0.50
N ILE A 38 10.56 -2.21 -0.35
CA ILE A 38 10.53 -3.47 -1.09
C ILE A 38 9.93 -4.54 -0.16
N ASP A 39 8.68 -4.89 -0.42
CA ASP A 39 7.97 -5.93 0.31
C ASP A 39 7.91 -7.23 -0.51
N THR A 40 8.10 -8.35 0.18
CA THR A 40 7.86 -9.69 -0.38
C THR A 40 7.33 -10.63 0.70
N LYS A 41 7.12 -11.90 0.36
CA LYS A 41 6.86 -12.93 1.37
C LYS A 41 8.20 -13.38 1.96
N ILE A 42 8.20 -13.72 3.26
CA ILE A 42 9.45 -14.05 3.97
C ILE A 42 10.17 -15.27 3.37
N ASP A 43 9.43 -16.22 2.79
CA ASP A 43 9.94 -17.40 2.08
C ASP A 43 10.51 -17.08 0.68
N LYS A 44 10.39 -15.83 0.23
CA LYS A 44 10.92 -15.32 -1.04
C LYS A 44 11.83 -14.10 -0.82
N TRP A 45 12.43 -13.97 0.35
CA TRP A 45 13.23 -12.79 0.74
C TRP A 45 14.38 -12.50 -0.23
N GLU A 46 14.97 -13.53 -0.84
CA GLU A 46 16.03 -13.41 -1.85
C GLU A 46 15.58 -12.59 -3.07
N LYS A 47 14.28 -12.61 -3.40
CA LYS A 47 13.73 -11.77 -4.46
C LYS A 47 13.75 -10.29 -4.10
N ALA A 48 13.51 -9.96 -2.83
CA ALA A 48 13.66 -8.58 -2.36
C ALA A 48 15.12 -8.14 -2.40
N ILE A 49 16.08 -9.02 -2.12
CA ILE A 49 17.52 -8.74 -2.28
C ILE A 49 17.86 -8.40 -3.73
N LYS A 50 17.38 -9.20 -4.69
CA LYS A 50 17.56 -8.90 -6.12
C LYS A 50 16.95 -7.55 -6.52
N ALA A 51 15.79 -7.19 -5.95
CA ALA A 51 15.18 -5.90 -6.22
C ALA A 51 15.98 -4.74 -5.60
N VAL A 52 16.64 -4.95 -4.45
CA VAL A 52 17.58 -3.98 -3.89
C VAL A 52 18.78 -3.80 -4.81
N GLU A 53 19.38 -4.89 -5.30
CA GLU A 53 20.53 -4.83 -6.22
C GLU A 53 20.21 -3.95 -7.42
N VAL A 54 19.05 -4.17 -8.05
CA VAL A 54 18.58 -3.36 -9.19
C VAL A 54 18.45 -1.87 -8.83
N ILE A 55 17.82 -1.54 -7.69
CA ILE A 55 17.63 -0.14 -7.28
C ILE A 55 18.96 0.53 -6.90
N VAL A 56 19.81 -0.16 -6.14
CA VAL A 56 21.13 0.34 -5.73
C VAL A 56 22.00 0.57 -6.95
N SER A 57 22.07 -0.38 -7.89
CA SER A 57 22.83 -0.20 -9.12
C SER A 57 22.30 0.94 -9.98
N GLN A 58 20.99 1.23 -9.96
CA GLN A 58 20.48 2.43 -10.62
C GLN A 58 20.94 3.69 -9.89
N LEU A 59 20.84 3.77 -8.56
CA LEU A 59 21.31 4.92 -7.79
C LEU A 59 22.81 5.19 -8.00
N GLU A 60 23.64 4.15 -8.05
CA GLU A 60 25.07 4.24 -8.37
C GLU A 60 25.32 4.82 -9.77
N LYS A 61 24.58 4.38 -10.80
CA LYS A 61 24.65 4.96 -12.15
C LYS A 61 24.27 6.45 -12.16
N GLU A 62 23.37 6.84 -11.26
CA GLU A 62 22.94 8.22 -11.08
C GLU A 62 23.89 9.05 -10.21
N GLY A 63 24.98 8.45 -9.72
CA GLY A 63 26.01 9.11 -8.91
C GLY A 63 25.69 9.18 -7.41
N VAL A 64 24.72 8.40 -6.92
CA VAL A 64 24.28 8.39 -5.51
C VAL A 64 24.61 7.03 -4.89
N GLU A 65 25.72 6.97 -4.17
CA GLU A 65 26.24 5.74 -3.55
C GLU A 65 26.56 5.95 -2.07
N LYS A 66 27.26 7.03 -1.72
CA LYS A 66 27.83 7.27 -0.38
C LYS A 66 26.77 7.58 0.66
N SER A 67 25.60 8.05 0.22
CA SER A 67 24.44 8.35 1.08
C SER A 67 23.39 7.23 1.11
N VAL A 68 23.63 6.10 0.45
CA VAL A 68 22.67 4.99 0.39
C VAL A 68 22.90 4.01 1.55
N TYR A 69 21.83 3.62 2.23
CA TYR A 69 21.87 2.58 3.25
C TYR A 69 20.62 1.71 3.18
N LEU A 70 20.74 0.50 3.70
CA LEU A 70 19.68 -0.50 3.68
C LEU A 70 19.12 -0.71 5.10
N LEU A 71 17.82 -0.99 5.17
CA LEU A 71 17.15 -1.39 6.41
C LEU A 71 16.24 -2.58 6.15
N TRP A 72 16.56 -3.72 6.77
CA TRP A 72 15.67 -4.88 6.79
C TRP A 72 14.59 -4.68 7.85
N SER A 73 13.33 -4.59 7.44
CA SER A 73 12.19 -4.29 8.32
C SER A 73 11.46 -5.55 8.82
N GLY A 74 11.95 -6.75 8.48
CA GLY A 74 11.38 -8.03 8.90
C GLY A 74 10.61 -8.76 7.79
N LYS A 75 9.79 -8.06 6.99
CA LYS A 75 9.05 -8.61 5.84
C LYS A 75 9.55 -8.09 4.49
N GLY A 76 10.63 -7.34 4.51
CA GLY A 76 11.11 -6.60 3.36
C GLY A 76 12.29 -5.74 3.74
N ILE A 77 12.77 -5.01 2.74
CA ILE A 77 13.97 -4.20 2.83
C ILE A 77 13.67 -2.82 2.27
N HIS A 78 14.24 -1.82 2.93
CA HIS A 78 14.11 -0.44 2.53
C HIS A 78 15.45 0.01 2.00
N VAL A 79 15.50 0.46 0.74
CA VAL A 79 16.63 1.25 0.23
C VAL A 79 16.36 2.68 0.63
N ARG A 80 17.30 3.33 1.32
CA ARG A 80 17.13 4.71 1.81
C ARG A 80 18.31 5.55 1.38
N ILE A 81 18.02 6.81 1.06
CA ILE A 81 19.04 7.83 0.79
C ILE A 81 19.03 8.77 2.00
N ASN A 82 20.19 9.05 2.58
CA ASN A 82 20.29 10.02 3.67
C ASN A 82 19.82 11.39 3.18
N GLU A 83 18.88 11.98 3.90
CA GLU A 83 18.25 13.26 3.54
C GLU A 83 19.22 14.45 3.47
N ASN A 84 20.40 14.36 4.10
CA ASN A 84 21.43 15.41 4.01
C ASN A 84 22.20 15.39 2.68
N ALA A 85 22.00 14.37 1.84
CA ALA A 85 22.50 14.32 0.47
C ALA A 85 21.71 15.23 -0.48
N ILE A 86 20.52 15.68 -0.05
CA ILE A 86 19.63 16.54 -0.84
C ILE A 86 19.98 18.01 -0.58
N PRO A 87 20.26 18.80 -1.62
CA PRO A 87 20.49 20.23 -1.47
C PRO A 87 19.26 20.98 -0.91
N LYS A 88 19.49 21.99 -0.08
CA LYS A 88 18.42 22.72 0.65
C LYS A 88 17.56 23.63 -0.21
N ASP A 89 18.00 23.93 -1.43
CA ASP A 89 17.28 24.72 -2.43
C ASP A 89 16.12 23.95 -3.08
N PHE A 90 16.09 22.62 -2.93
CA PHE A 90 14.96 21.80 -3.35
C PHE A 90 13.92 21.64 -2.23
N GLY A 91 12.64 21.64 -2.60
CA GLY A 91 11.56 21.27 -1.69
C GLY A 91 11.72 19.81 -1.22
N PRO A 92 11.93 19.50 0.07
CA PRO A 92 12.36 18.18 0.52
C PRO A 92 11.43 17.03 0.12
N LEU A 93 10.12 17.26 0.25
CA LEU A 93 9.11 16.26 -0.10
C LEU A 93 9.05 16.03 -1.62
N THR A 94 9.09 17.10 -2.40
CA THR A 94 9.07 17.04 -3.87
C THR A 94 10.33 16.36 -4.40
N ALA A 95 11.51 16.70 -3.85
CA ALA A 95 12.77 16.08 -4.23
C ALA A 95 12.77 14.58 -3.93
N ALA A 96 12.35 14.19 -2.71
CA ALA A 96 12.24 12.79 -2.34
C ALA A 96 11.28 12.02 -3.26
N HIS A 97 10.13 12.61 -3.57
CA HIS A 97 9.16 11.98 -4.46
C HIS A 97 9.69 11.84 -5.88
N ALA A 98 10.29 12.89 -6.43
CA ALA A 98 10.87 12.89 -7.76
C ALA A 98 11.98 11.84 -7.90
N ILE A 99 12.91 11.74 -6.93
CA ILE A 99 13.97 10.72 -6.92
C ILE A 99 13.35 9.32 -6.99
N VAL A 100 12.41 9.01 -6.08
CA VAL A 100 11.83 7.67 -6.00
C VAL A 100 11.06 7.32 -7.27
N GLN A 101 10.28 8.26 -7.81
CA GLN A 101 9.57 8.08 -9.08
C GLN A 101 10.51 7.82 -10.25
N TYR A 102 11.53 8.66 -10.40
CA TYR A 102 12.50 8.56 -11.46
C TYR A 102 13.18 7.19 -11.44
N VAL A 103 13.77 6.82 -10.31
CA VAL A 103 14.49 5.54 -10.18
C VAL A 103 13.56 4.36 -10.42
N LEU A 104 12.35 4.34 -9.84
CA LEU A 104 11.40 3.24 -10.05
C LEU A 104 10.94 3.09 -11.49
N ARG A 105 10.84 4.21 -12.23
CA ARG A 105 10.51 4.18 -13.65
C ARG A 105 11.64 3.56 -14.46
N GLU A 106 12.89 3.95 -14.21
CA GLU A 106 14.04 3.41 -14.92
C GLU A 106 14.20 1.90 -14.70
N VAL A 107 13.99 1.43 -13.47
CA VAL A 107 14.18 0.01 -13.13
C VAL A 107 12.93 -0.86 -13.25
N ARG A 108 11.81 -0.29 -13.73
CA ARG A 108 10.49 -0.94 -13.69
C ARG A 108 10.48 -2.32 -14.32
N ASP A 109 11.04 -2.45 -15.52
CA ASP A 109 11.02 -3.70 -16.27
C ASP A 109 11.89 -4.78 -15.63
N GLU A 110 13.00 -4.39 -14.99
CA GLU A 110 13.88 -5.31 -14.25
C GLU A 110 13.18 -5.82 -12.99
N ILE A 111 12.55 -4.93 -12.21
CA ILE A 111 11.78 -5.33 -11.02
C ILE A 111 10.61 -6.26 -11.41
N ILE A 112 9.90 -5.96 -12.50
CA ILE A 112 8.78 -6.81 -12.96
C ILE A 112 9.26 -8.21 -13.34
N LYS A 113 10.47 -8.36 -13.91
CA LYS A 113 11.04 -9.66 -14.28
C LYS A 113 11.39 -10.53 -13.07
N ILE A 114 11.71 -9.94 -11.91
CA ILE A 114 12.01 -10.68 -10.67
C ILE A 114 10.75 -11.44 -10.17
N GLY A 115 9.58 -10.83 -10.32
CA GLY A 115 8.30 -11.37 -9.84
C GLY A 115 8.20 -11.44 -8.31
N ASP A 116 7.00 -11.61 -7.76
CA ASP A 116 6.74 -11.74 -6.30
C ASP A 116 7.32 -10.64 -5.38
N VAL A 117 7.70 -9.50 -5.93
CA VAL A 117 8.19 -8.35 -5.18
C VAL A 117 7.29 -7.15 -5.47
N LYS A 118 6.94 -6.43 -4.42
CA LYS A 118 6.24 -5.15 -4.51
C LYS A 118 7.21 -4.06 -4.09
N VAL A 119 7.37 -3.04 -4.91
CA VAL A 119 8.15 -1.86 -4.55
C VAL A 119 7.23 -0.65 -4.49
N ASP A 120 7.09 -0.12 -3.28
CA ASP A 120 6.16 0.94 -2.93
C ASP A 120 6.85 2.31 -2.99
N GLU A 121 6.17 3.27 -3.62
CA GLU A 121 6.55 4.68 -3.77
C GLU A 121 5.83 5.54 -2.73
N LEU A 122 6.03 5.22 -1.45
CA LEU A 122 5.22 5.80 -0.37
C LEU A 122 5.86 7.08 0.19
N ILE A 123 5.84 8.14 -0.61
CA ILE A 123 6.30 9.47 -0.20
C ILE A 123 5.08 10.35 0.13
N ASP A 124 4.91 10.64 1.43
CA ASP A 124 3.92 11.59 1.92
C ASP A 124 4.41 12.31 3.19
N PRO A 125 3.87 13.49 3.52
CA PRO A 125 4.36 14.32 4.63
C PRO A 125 4.32 13.66 6.01
N LYS A 126 3.41 12.69 6.23
CA LYS A 126 3.16 12.08 7.55
C LYS A 126 3.63 10.63 7.60
N ARG A 127 4.47 10.22 6.65
CA ARG A 127 4.99 8.87 6.56
C ARG A 127 5.90 8.56 7.73
N VAL A 128 5.70 7.40 8.31
CA VAL A 128 6.59 6.83 9.33
C VAL A 128 7.26 5.57 8.82
N PHE A 129 8.47 5.31 9.30
CA PHE A 129 9.17 4.05 9.10
C PHE A 129 9.52 3.40 10.43
N THR A 130 9.74 2.08 10.40
CA THR A 130 10.27 1.33 11.55
C THR A 130 11.69 1.79 11.85
N VAL A 131 11.98 2.08 13.11
CA VAL A 131 13.33 2.53 13.52
C VAL A 131 14.29 1.34 13.57
N PRO A 132 15.59 1.57 13.34
CA PRO A 132 16.61 0.55 13.55
C PRO A 132 16.53 -0.03 14.97
N LEU A 133 16.84 -1.32 15.10
CA LEU A 133 16.80 -2.10 16.35
C LEU A 133 15.42 -2.23 16.98
N SER A 134 14.35 -1.80 16.31
CA SER A 134 12.99 -2.10 16.74
C SER A 134 12.64 -3.57 16.45
N PRO A 135 12.03 -4.29 17.39
CA PRO A 135 11.41 -5.58 17.09
C PRO A 135 10.27 -5.41 16.09
N HIS A 136 10.12 -6.40 15.21
CA HIS A 136 9.02 -6.45 14.27
C HIS A 136 7.71 -6.82 14.99
N LYS A 137 6.58 -6.28 14.50
CA LYS A 137 5.29 -6.36 15.20
C LYS A 137 4.75 -7.79 15.39
N GLU A 138 5.05 -8.68 14.45
CA GLU A 138 4.48 -10.04 14.38
C GLU A 138 5.58 -11.09 14.39
N LEU A 139 6.50 -11.02 13.42
CA LEU A 139 7.68 -11.88 13.32
C LEU A 139 8.69 -11.65 14.45
N ASP A 140 9.39 -12.71 14.80
CA ASP A 140 10.48 -12.71 15.78
C ASP A 140 11.80 -12.28 15.13
N TYR A 141 11.80 -11.05 14.61
CA TYR A 141 12.93 -10.43 13.96
C TYR A 141 13.14 -9.01 14.49
N VAL A 142 14.38 -8.55 14.49
CA VAL A 142 14.77 -7.18 14.78
C VAL A 142 15.14 -6.43 13.50
N THR A 143 14.82 -5.14 13.47
CA THR A 143 15.12 -4.26 12.34
C THR A 143 16.61 -3.96 12.30
N VAL A 144 17.30 -4.32 11.23
CA VAL A 144 18.76 -4.09 11.11
C VAL A 144 19.11 -3.19 9.93
N CYS A 145 20.18 -2.42 10.08
CA CYS A 145 20.72 -1.55 9.04
C CYS A 145 22.09 -2.05 8.61
N PHE A 146 22.40 -1.90 7.34
CA PHE A 146 23.67 -2.30 6.76
C PHE A 146 23.92 -1.55 5.46
N SER A 147 25.18 -1.48 5.05
CA SER A 147 25.59 -0.84 3.81
C SER A 147 25.32 -1.72 2.58
N PRO A 148 25.11 -1.11 1.38
CA PRO A 148 24.84 -1.87 0.17
C PRO A 148 25.91 -2.90 -0.21
N ASP A 149 27.20 -2.66 0.07
CA ASP A 149 28.30 -3.60 -0.21
C ASP A 149 28.17 -4.93 0.54
N LYS A 150 27.40 -4.98 1.63
CA LYS A 150 27.15 -6.18 2.43
C LYS A 150 25.93 -6.97 1.98
N LEU A 151 25.17 -6.48 0.99
CA LEU A 151 23.93 -7.08 0.52
C LEU A 151 24.11 -8.55 0.09
N SER A 152 25.21 -8.87 -0.59
CA SER A 152 25.55 -10.23 -1.03
C SER A 152 25.77 -11.24 0.12
N LYS A 153 26.02 -10.75 1.34
CA LYS A 153 26.25 -11.56 2.55
C LYS A 153 25.02 -11.63 3.45
N PHE A 154 23.95 -10.91 3.11
CA PHE A 154 22.76 -10.84 3.94
C PHE A 154 22.06 -12.20 3.98
N SER A 155 21.69 -12.64 5.18
CA SER A 155 20.74 -13.73 5.41
C SER A 155 19.70 -13.28 6.43
N LEU A 156 18.58 -14.00 6.54
CA LEU A 156 17.58 -13.71 7.57
C LEU A 156 18.13 -13.81 9.01
N ASP A 157 19.22 -14.54 9.21
CA ASP A 157 19.87 -14.66 10.53
C ASP A 157 20.40 -13.32 11.06
N TRP A 158 20.71 -12.37 10.16
CA TRP A 158 21.11 -11.02 10.55
C TRP A 158 20.02 -10.30 11.34
N ALA A 159 18.76 -10.69 11.16
CA ALA A 159 17.62 -10.11 11.85
C ALA A 159 17.20 -10.92 13.10
N ASN A 160 17.94 -11.97 13.48
CA ASN A 160 17.63 -12.76 14.69
C ASN A 160 17.80 -11.89 15.96
N PRO A 161 16.76 -11.74 16.81
CA PRO A 161 16.83 -10.92 18.02
C PRO A 161 17.99 -11.23 18.98
N ASP A 162 18.43 -12.49 19.04
CA ASP A 162 19.49 -12.92 19.97
C ASP A 162 20.91 -12.71 19.41
N SER A 163 21.06 -12.56 18.10
CA SER A 163 22.36 -12.56 17.42
C SER A 163 22.43 -11.66 16.19
N PHE A 164 21.67 -10.56 16.20
CA PHE A 164 21.52 -9.70 15.03
C PHE A 164 22.84 -9.07 14.56
N ILE A 165 22.92 -8.79 13.26
CA ILE A 165 24.02 -8.06 12.65
C ILE A 165 23.48 -6.70 12.19
N HIS A 166 23.86 -5.67 12.94
CA HIS A 166 23.49 -4.27 12.66
C HIS A 166 24.76 -3.44 12.50
N GLU A 167 24.85 -2.68 11.42
CA GLU A 167 25.91 -1.71 11.22
C GLU A 167 25.53 -0.37 11.86
N GLU A 168 26.17 -0.09 12.99
CA GLU A 168 25.95 1.17 13.71
C GLU A 168 26.25 2.38 12.81
N ARG A 169 25.37 3.38 12.91
CA ARG A 169 25.53 4.70 12.27
C ARG A 169 25.65 4.68 10.74
N VAL A 170 25.37 3.56 10.07
CA VAL A 170 25.34 3.53 8.59
C VAL A 170 24.34 4.54 8.02
N TYR A 171 23.21 4.73 8.73
CA TYR A 171 22.17 5.71 8.40
C TYR A 171 22.62 7.17 8.60
N GLU A 172 23.78 7.43 9.20
CA GLU A 172 24.36 8.78 9.35
C GLU A 172 25.33 9.13 8.22
N ARG A 173 25.70 8.17 7.35
CA ARG A 173 26.63 8.40 6.25
C ARG A 173 25.96 9.18 5.14
N TYR A 174 26.61 10.24 4.68
CA TYR A 174 26.20 10.98 3.50
C TYR A 174 27.35 11.77 2.89
N GLU A 175 27.23 12.08 1.60
CA GLU A 175 27.99 13.12 0.93
C GLU A 175 27.05 14.29 0.63
N LYS A 176 27.50 15.50 0.97
CA LYS A 176 26.68 16.70 0.82
C LYS A 176 26.40 16.95 -0.67
N ASP A 177 25.14 17.23 -0.98
CA ASP A 177 24.66 17.58 -2.32
C ASP A 177 24.86 16.46 -3.38
N GLU A 178 25.15 15.22 -2.95
CA GLU A 178 25.37 14.05 -3.83
C GLU A 178 24.17 13.78 -4.75
N ALA A 179 22.94 13.98 -4.25
CA ALA A 179 21.73 13.70 -5.03
C ALA A 179 21.36 14.82 -6.02
N LYS A 180 22.15 15.90 -6.13
CA LYS A 180 21.78 17.10 -6.90
C LYS A 180 21.45 16.79 -8.37
N GLU A 181 22.37 16.14 -9.08
CA GLU A 181 22.21 15.86 -10.51
C GLU A 181 21.05 14.88 -10.79
N LEU A 182 20.82 13.92 -9.88
CA LEU A 182 19.68 13.03 -9.92
C LEU A 182 18.36 13.80 -9.74
N ILE A 183 18.30 14.72 -8.78
CA ILE A 183 17.10 15.53 -8.52
C ILE A 183 16.79 16.42 -9.72
N GLU A 184 17.79 17.11 -10.27
CA GLU A 184 17.62 17.99 -11.44
C GLU A 184 17.04 17.22 -12.63
N ARG A 185 17.57 16.02 -12.92
CA ARG A 185 17.02 15.13 -13.96
C ARG A 185 15.61 14.64 -13.62
N ALA A 186 15.39 14.18 -12.41
CA ALA A 186 14.10 13.67 -11.96
C ALA A 186 13.00 14.74 -12.08
N LEU A 187 13.30 15.99 -11.74
CA LEU A 187 12.36 17.11 -11.79
C LEU A 187 11.97 17.53 -13.21
N MET A 188 12.82 17.30 -14.22
CA MET A 188 12.47 17.63 -15.62
C MET A 188 11.24 16.85 -16.13
N GLU A 189 11.04 15.64 -15.62
CA GLU A 189 9.98 14.73 -16.06
C GLU A 189 8.95 14.43 -14.95
N TYR A 190 9.09 15.12 -13.82
CA TYR A 190 8.31 14.83 -12.61
C TYR A 190 6.83 15.16 -12.81
N LYS A 191 5.99 14.16 -12.55
CA LYS A 191 4.53 14.28 -12.50
C LYS A 191 4.04 13.58 -11.25
N PRO A 192 3.48 14.31 -10.27
CA PRO A 192 3.06 13.70 -9.01
C PRO A 192 2.04 12.59 -9.27
N SER A 193 2.41 11.37 -8.90
CA SER A 193 1.62 10.14 -9.01
C SER A 193 2.00 9.22 -7.84
N HIS A 194 1.25 8.15 -7.59
CA HIS A 194 1.58 7.17 -6.53
C HIS A 194 1.39 5.75 -7.06
N GLU A 195 2.04 5.42 -8.19
CA GLU A 195 1.73 4.19 -8.91
C GLU A 195 2.57 2.99 -8.46
N GLY A 196 3.81 3.20 -7.99
CA GLY A 196 4.72 2.13 -7.52
C GLY A 196 4.93 0.99 -8.52
N VAL A 197 5.74 -0.02 -8.15
CA VAL A 197 5.90 -1.25 -8.94
C VAL A 197 5.16 -2.39 -8.24
N LYS A 198 4.14 -2.91 -8.91
CA LYS A 198 3.37 -4.07 -8.43
C LYS A 198 4.01 -5.36 -8.93
N PRO A 199 3.97 -6.45 -8.14
CA PRO A 199 4.46 -7.74 -8.60
C PRO A 199 3.69 -8.15 -9.85
N LYS A 200 4.40 -8.69 -10.84
CA LYS A 200 3.76 -9.46 -11.90
C LYS A 200 3.03 -10.60 -11.21
N LYS A 201 1.70 -10.61 -11.23
CA LYS A 201 0.95 -11.79 -10.85
C LYS A 201 1.38 -12.87 -11.84
N GLU A 202 2.16 -13.84 -11.40
CA GLU A 202 2.04 -15.15 -12.02
C GLU A 202 0.57 -15.51 -11.87
N GLU A 203 -0.13 -15.66 -12.99
CA GLU A 203 -1.40 -16.36 -13.02
C GLU A 203 -1.11 -17.83 -12.73
N THR A 204 -0.67 -18.14 -11.51
CA THR A 204 -1.00 -19.42 -10.93
C THR A 204 -2.50 -19.35 -10.72
N ALA A 205 -3.24 -19.89 -11.67
CA ALA A 205 -4.63 -20.30 -11.52
C ALA A 205 -4.71 -21.38 -10.43
N GLU A 206 -4.37 -21.03 -9.20
CA GLU A 206 -4.74 -21.80 -8.03
C GLU A 206 -5.95 -21.09 -7.46
N GLY A 207 -7.12 -21.73 -7.63
CA GLY A 207 -8.46 -21.29 -7.23
C GLY A 207 -8.59 -21.06 -5.73
N LYS A 208 -7.87 -20.06 -5.22
CA LYS A 208 -7.94 -19.64 -3.84
C LYS A 208 -9.11 -18.69 -3.72
N ILE A 209 -10.27 -19.26 -3.40
CA ILE A 209 -11.52 -18.53 -3.18
C ILE A 209 -11.26 -17.39 -2.19
N VAL A 210 -11.37 -16.15 -2.67
CA VAL A 210 -11.16 -14.95 -1.84
C VAL A 210 -12.44 -14.57 -1.10
N ARG A 211 -12.32 -13.79 -0.02
CA ARG A 211 -13.48 -13.35 0.80
C ARG A 211 -14.61 -12.74 -0.03
N PHE A 212 -14.28 -12.05 -1.12
CA PHE A 212 -15.26 -11.50 -2.05
C PHE A 212 -16.14 -12.60 -2.69
N GLN A 213 -15.52 -13.66 -3.21
CA GLN A 213 -16.23 -14.81 -3.79
C GLN A 213 -17.03 -15.59 -2.74
N VAL A 214 -16.49 -15.77 -1.53
CA VAL A 214 -17.22 -16.42 -0.43
C VAL A 214 -18.49 -15.64 -0.07
N MET A 215 -18.38 -14.32 0.07
CA MET A 215 -19.51 -13.46 0.45
C MET A 215 -20.59 -13.46 -0.63
N ASP A 216 -20.18 -13.33 -1.88
CA ASP A 216 -21.06 -13.39 -3.04
C ASP A 216 -21.85 -14.71 -3.08
N ILE A 217 -21.15 -15.85 -3.04
CA ILE A 217 -21.77 -17.17 -3.13
C ILE A 217 -22.73 -17.41 -1.97
N LEU A 218 -22.36 -16.98 -0.76
CA LEU A 218 -23.20 -17.15 0.43
C LEU A 218 -24.51 -16.35 0.31
N GLU A 219 -24.44 -15.10 -0.12
CA GLU A 219 -25.62 -14.25 -0.27
C GLU A 219 -26.48 -14.67 -1.46
N ALA A 220 -25.86 -15.09 -2.57
CA ALA A 220 -26.58 -15.68 -3.71
C ALA A 220 -27.30 -16.97 -3.29
N ALA A 221 -26.63 -17.88 -2.57
CA ALA A 221 -27.24 -19.11 -2.08
C ALA A 221 -28.40 -18.81 -1.12
N ARG A 222 -28.22 -17.86 -0.18
CA ARG A 222 -29.27 -17.42 0.74
C ARG A 222 -30.48 -16.89 -0.01
N TYR A 223 -30.27 -16.03 -1.01
CA TYR A 223 -31.34 -15.52 -1.86
C TYR A 223 -32.06 -16.66 -2.58
N TYR A 224 -31.32 -17.55 -3.23
CA TYR A 224 -31.88 -18.64 -4.01
C TYR A 224 -32.72 -19.59 -3.16
N VAL A 225 -32.26 -19.91 -1.95
CA VAL A 225 -33.01 -20.75 -1.00
C VAL A 225 -34.35 -20.09 -0.59
N LEU A 226 -34.38 -18.77 -0.48
CA LEU A 226 -35.58 -18.04 -0.03
C LEU A 226 -36.55 -17.70 -1.16
N TYR A 227 -36.06 -17.44 -2.37
CA TYR A 227 -36.86 -16.86 -3.45
C TYR A 227 -36.83 -17.64 -4.77
N GLY A 228 -35.92 -18.61 -4.93
CA GLY A 228 -35.90 -19.56 -6.07
C GLY A 228 -35.48 -19.01 -7.43
N ASP A 229 -35.21 -17.71 -7.56
CA ASP A 229 -34.77 -17.07 -8.81
C ASP A 229 -33.23 -17.03 -8.88
N LEU A 230 -32.64 -17.83 -9.78
CA LEU A 230 -31.18 -17.99 -9.89
C LEU A 230 -30.50 -16.74 -10.45
N ASP A 231 -31.12 -16.06 -11.39
CA ASP A 231 -30.54 -14.87 -12.03
C ASP A 231 -30.55 -13.69 -11.04
N LYS A 232 -31.63 -13.53 -10.29
CA LYS A 232 -31.67 -12.56 -9.19
C LYS A 232 -30.79 -12.96 -8.01
N ALA A 233 -30.59 -14.26 -7.75
CA ALA A 233 -29.65 -14.72 -6.75
C ALA A 233 -28.22 -14.29 -7.09
N LYS A 234 -27.78 -14.53 -8.32
CA LYS A 234 -26.47 -14.08 -8.83
C LYS A 234 -26.32 -12.57 -8.74
N SER A 235 -27.34 -11.83 -9.18
CA SER A 235 -27.40 -10.38 -9.09
C SER A 235 -27.26 -9.87 -7.65
N PHE A 236 -28.00 -10.49 -6.71
CA PHE A 236 -28.02 -10.11 -5.31
C PHE A 236 -26.70 -10.41 -4.61
N GLY A 237 -26.16 -11.63 -4.79
CA GLY A 237 -24.88 -12.04 -4.21
C GLY A 237 -23.76 -11.08 -4.58
N LEU A 238 -23.66 -10.74 -5.86
CA LEU A 238 -22.61 -9.85 -6.36
C LEU A 238 -22.79 -8.43 -5.82
N ASN A 239 -24.02 -7.95 -5.78
CA ASN A 239 -24.35 -6.65 -5.21
C ASN A 239 -23.92 -6.53 -3.73
N ARG A 240 -24.20 -7.55 -2.92
CA ARG A 240 -23.81 -7.58 -1.49
C ARG A 240 -22.30 -7.72 -1.30
N ALA A 241 -21.64 -8.55 -2.09
CA ALA A 241 -20.18 -8.69 -2.03
C ALA A 241 -19.46 -7.36 -2.34
N ILE A 242 -19.93 -6.60 -3.34
CA ILE A 242 -19.42 -5.26 -3.66
C ILE A 242 -19.71 -4.30 -2.50
N PHE A 243 -20.93 -4.30 -1.97
CA PHE A 243 -21.32 -3.45 -0.84
C PHE A 243 -20.43 -3.69 0.38
N TYR A 244 -20.22 -4.93 0.80
CA TYR A 244 -19.38 -5.24 1.97
C TYR A 244 -17.90 -4.97 1.72
N ALA A 245 -17.42 -5.17 0.49
CA ALA A 245 -16.07 -4.75 0.11
C ALA A 245 -15.92 -3.22 0.27
N TRP A 246 -16.89 -2.43 -0.20
CA TRP A 246 -16.90 -0.97 -0.02
C TRP A 246 -17.01 -0.56 1.45
N ALA A 247 -17.96 -1.13 2.20
CA ALA A 247 -18.21 -0.81 3.60
C ALA A 247 -17.01 -1.12 4.50
N LYS A 248 -16.20 -2.13 4.16
CA LYS A 248 -14.95 -2.41 4.89
C LYS A 248 -13.94 -1.26 4.82
N TYR A 249 -13.88 -0.55 3.69
CA TYR A 249 -12.92 0.54 3.48
C TYR A 249 -13.48 1.91 3.88
N TYR A 250 -14.79 2.14 3.67
CA TYR A 250 -15.42 3.45 3.88
C TYR A 250 -16.43 3.49 5.04
N GLY A 251 -16.86 2.34 5.56
CA GLY A 251 -17.89 2.25 6.59
C GLY A 251 -17.47 2.69 8.00
N ARG A 252 -16.15 2.84 8.26
CA ARG A 252 -15.65 3.34 9.56
C ARG A 252 -15.92 4.83 9.81
N GLU A 253 -16.13 5.60 8.74
CA GLU A 253 -16.44 7.03 8.80
C GLU A 253 -17.92 7.32 8.44
N TYR A 254 -18.68 6.31 8.06
CA TYR A 254 -20.09 6.45 7.72
C TYR A 254 -20.95 6.51 8.99
N VAL A 255 -21.30 7.72 9.42
CA VAL A 255 -22.36 7.94 10.42
C VAL A 255 -23.70 7.91 9.69
N PRO A 256 -24.59 6.94 9.95
CA PRO A 256 -25.95 7.01 9.42
C PRO A 256 -26.58 8.28 9.97
N LYS A 257 -27.11 9.16 9.11
CA LYS A 257 -27.97 10.24 9.61
C LYS A 257 -29.12 9.58 10.36
N GLY A 258 -29.08 9.70 11.69
CA GLY A 258 -30.02 9.07 12.59
C GLY A 258 -31.46 9.36 12.19
N SER A 259 -32.28 8.32 12.31
CA SER A 259 -33.73 8.35 12.33
C SER A 259 -34.24 9.52 13.18
N LYS A 260 -34.64 10.60 12.52
CA LYS A 260 -35.62 11.53 13.08
C LYS A 260 -36.95 11.20 12.44
N THR A 261 -37.86 10.69 13.26
CA THR A 261 -39.30 10.75 13.06
C THR A 261 -39.68 12.14 12.53
N GLY A 262 -40.32 12.17 11.36
CA GLY A 262 -40.83 13.38 10.74
C GLY A 262 -40.34 13.55 9.31
N ILE A 263 -41.13 13.01 8.37
CA ILE A 263 -41.04 13.21 6.92
C ILE A 263 -39.78 12.56 6.31
N LEU A 264 -39.96 11.32 5.82
CA LEU A 264 -39.09 10.77 4.78
C LEU A 264 -39.00 11.83 3.67
N PRO A 265 -37.79 12.29 3.28
CA PRO A 265 -37.69 13.01 2.02
C PRO A 265 -38.20 12.05 0.97
N GLU A 266 -39.18 12.47 0.16
CA GLU A 266 -39.50 11.75 -1.08
C GLU A 266 -38.20 11.61 -1.86
N ILE A 267 -37.60 10.43 -1.78
CA ILE A 267 -36.45 10.06 -2.58
C ILE A 267 -36.99 10.07 -4.00
N LYS A 268 -36.44 10.96 -4.84
CA LYS A 268 -36.74 11.06 -6.26
C LYS A 268 -36.86 9.64 -6.83
N LYS A 269 -38.08 9.26 -7.25
CA LYS A 269 -38.27 8.20 -8.23
C LYS A 269 -37.47 8.60 -9.46
N SER A 270 -36.25 8.12 -9.61
CA SER A 270 -35.73 7.91 -10.95
C SER A 270 -36.56 6.79 -11.54
N GLU A 271 -37.12 6.99 -12.73
CA GLU A 271 -38.04 6.03 -13.38
C GLU A 271 -37.45 4.61 -13.50
N ASP A 272 -36.13 4.48 -13.41
CA ASP A 272 -35.40 3.23 -13.67
C ASP A 272 -34.96 2.43 -12.42
N LYS A 273 -35.03 2.97 -11.18
CA LYS A 273 -34.65 2.21 -9.96
C LYS A 273 -35.57 2.44 -8.76
N ILE A 274 -35.82 1.35 -8.01
CA ILE A 274 -36.65 1.32 -6.79
C ILE A 274 -35.84 0.80 -5.60
N SER A 275 -36.17 1.25 -4.39
CA SER A 275 -35.65 0.64 -3.16
C SER A 275 -36.56 -0.50 -2.75
N THR A 276 -35.99 -1.68 -2.51
CA THR A 276 -36.71 -2.89 -2.08
C THR A 276 -36.00 -3.55 -0.92
N GLU A 277 -36.72 -4.33 -0.12
CA GLU A 277 -36.15 -5.08 1.01
C GLU A 277 -35.98 -6.54 0.63
N VAL A 278 -34.76 -7.05 0.76
CA VAL A 278 -34.39 -8.41 0.35
C VAL A 278 -33.55 -9.02 1.44
N THR A 279 -33.95 -10.19 1.94
CA THR A 279 -33.26 -10.90 3.05
C THR A 279 -33.04 -10.06 4.32
N GLY A 280 -33.87 -9.03 4.54
CA GLY A 280 -33.76 -8.09 5.67
C GLY A 280 -32.83 -6.91 5.42
N GLU A 281 -32.39 -6.68 4.19
CA GLU A 281 -31.57 -5.53 3.80
C GLU A 281 -32.27 -4.66 2.74
N SER A 282 -32.17 -3.33 2.87
CA SER A 282 -32.63 -2.40 1.84
C SER A 282 -31.62 -2.31 0.69
N VAL A 283 -32.07 -2.61 -0.52
CA VAL A 283 -31.26 -2.63 -1.74
C VAL A 283 -31.98 -1.91 -2.88
N TYR A 284 -31.22 -1.31 -3.80
CA TYR A 284 -31.79 -0.76 -5.02
C TYR A 284 -31.96 -1.85 -6.07
N GLN A 285 -33.05 -1.79 -6.82
CA GLN A 285 -33.39 -2.72 -7.89
C GLN A 285 -33.81 -1.96 -9.14
N ASP A 286 -33.33 -2.41 -10.29
CA ASP A 286 -33.70 -1.92 -11.60
C ASP A 286 -35.15 -2.29 -11.92
N VAL A 287 -35.97 -1.31 -12.32
CA VAL A 287 -37.41 -1.52 -12.55
C VAL A 287 -37.68 -2.37 -13.79
N LYS A 288 -36.81 -2.33 -14.80
CA LYS A 288 -37.01 -3.01 -16.09
C LYS A 288 -36.56 -4.46 -16.04
N THR A 289 -35.42 -4.71 -15.41
CA THR A 289 -34.76 -6.02 -15.39
C THR A 289 -34.97 -6.77 -14.07
N GLY A 290 -35.27 -6.05 -12.99
CA GLY A 290 -35.39 -6.66 -11.66
C GLY A 290 -34.05 -7.02 -11.02
N TYR A 291 -32.91 -6.61 -11.60
CA TYR A 291 -31.58 -6.84 -11.05
C TYR A 291 -31.20 -5.78 -10.03
N TYR A 292 -30.35 -6.16 -9.07
CA TYR A 292 -29.93 -5.29 -7.99
C TYR A 292 -28.84 -4.32 -8.43
N ILE A 293 -28.89 -3.09 -7.91
CA ILE A 293 -28.06 -1.96 -8.31
C ILE A 293 -27.20 -1.51 -7.13
N ILE A 294 -25.94 -1.17 -7.40
CA ILE A 294 -25.08 -0.41 -6.52
C ILE A 294 -24.51 0.80 -7.27
N GLY A 295 -24.64 2.00 -6.71
CA GLY A 295 -24.40 3.25 -7.44
C GLY A 295 -25.38 3.41 -8.61
N ASP A 296 -24.85 3.38 -9.83
CA ASP A 296 -25.61 3.47 -11.09
C ASP A 296 -25.40 2.27 -12.01
N LYS A 297 -24.78 1.18 -11.51
CA LYS A 297 -24.55 -0.04 -12.29
C LYS A 297 -25.47 -1.17 -11.80
N PRO A 298 -26.31 -1.79 -12.65
CA PRO A 298 -26.98 -3.05 -12.31
C PRO A 298 -25.97 -4.21 -12.32
N GLN A 299 -26.15 -5.17 -11.41
CA GLN A 299 -25.33 -6.38 -11.32
C GLN A 299 -26.09 -7.51 -12.02
N ILE A 300 -25.64 -7.88 -13.22
CA ILE A 300 -26.31 -8.90 -14.04
C ILE A 300 -25.70 -10.30 -13.82
N PRO A 301 -26.43 -11.38 -14.11
CA PRO A 301 -25.93 -12.76 -13.98
C PRO A 301 -24.60 -13.03 -14.69
N GLU A 302 -24.35 -12.36 -15.81
CA GLU A 302 -23.11 -12.49 -16.58
C GLU A 302 -21.92 -11.87 -15.86
N ASP A 303 -22.14 -10.78 -15.10
CA ASP A 303 -21.11 -10.17 -14.25
C ASP A 303 -20.71 -11.14 -13.13
N TYR A 304 -21.69 -11.85 -12.55
CA TYR A 304 -21.44 -12.90 -11.57
C TYR A 304 -20.59 -14.03 -12.17
N ASP A 305 -20.97 -14.54 -13.34
CA ASP A 305 -20.25 -15.65 -13.96
C ASP A 305 -18.78 -15.26 -14.25
N LYS A 306 -18.55 -14.02 -14.68
CA LYS A 306 -17.20 -13.49 -14.91
C LYS A 306 -16.38 -13.29 -13.63
N GLU A 307 -16.98 -12.73 -12.58
CA GLU A 307 -16.25 -12.31 -11.38
C GLU A 307 -16.16 -13.39 -10.32
N ILE A 308 -17.03 -14.40 -10.38
CA ILE A 308 -17.18 -15.43 -9.35
C ILE A 308 -16.97 -16.82 -9.91
N LYS A 309 -17.79 -17.23 -10.91
CA LYS A 309 -17.79 -18.60 -11.44
C LYS A 309 -16.52 -18.95 -12.21
N ASN A 310 -16.00 -17.99 -12.98
CA ASN A 310 -14.88 -18.19 -13.90
C ASN A 310 -13.50 -17.83 -13.30
N LYS A 311 -13.42 -17.56 -11.99
CA LYS A 311 -12.19 -17.18 -11.26
C LYS A 311 -11.87 -18.16 -10.15
#